data_AF-A0A450YU44-F1
#
_entry.id   AF-A0A450YU44-F1
#
_cell.length_a   1.000
_cell.length_b   1.000
_cell.length_c   1.000
_cell.angle_alpha   90.00
_cell.angle_beta   90.00
_cell.angle_gamma   90.00
#
_symmetry.space_group_name_H-M   'P 1'
#
loop_
_entity.id
_entity.type
_entity.pdbx_description
1 polymer ?
#
loop_
_entity_poly.entity_id
_entity_poly.type
_entity_poly.pdbx_seq_one_letter_code
_entity_poly.pdbx_strand_id
1 'polypeptide(L)'
;HRNRLISCAWRSSRPGNNPQIFLRRHNKTNDSVFEVLNHGIPRLVCEIVAFSIKSEVLFCWRENAKHSSRVPKLPSASHTFHNFYNTLRMPPKETKKPTVPLLPLAIPPKLLEPIPIWEQAQIEKWRTTTVTFELDRPESNERLVDVQDVGLAADAFYGRNDGLNFPYCRDISRTNQIFLRQSVANCLFKIKEMLMPFGIEPLVLDGHRDLSTQTGIRTFFVSDLMRRFPSRDADKIRVMANDYCWDPATWIAEDPTSWPVHMTGGSVDLTLRVCGSGEYTFMGSVYDDPSPLSHADAFERIISQKGGEEFLTLSEITALYSRRIIHNAVRLVGLAHYWAEWWHFDYGTQLYARTKAQDGTEGVAFYAAIPKRAGR
;
A
#
# COMPACT_ATOMS: atom_id res chain seq x y z
N HIS A 1 4.94 -21.21 -30.82
CA HIS A 1 4.27 -21.92 -31.93
C HIS A 1 3.21 -22.88 -31.38
N ARG A 2 2.01 -22.84 -31.98
CA ARG A 2 0.76 -23.61 -31.71
C ARG A 2 -0.08 -23.20 -30.49
N ASN A 3 -1.05 -22.31 -30.76
CA ASN A 3 -2.27 -22.10 -29.97
C ASN A 3 -2.98 -23.44 -29.73
N ARG A 4 -3.26 -23.79 -28.46
CA ARG A 4 -4.20 -24.85 -28.08
C ARG A 4 -5.29 -24.22 -27.23
N LEU A 5 -6.52 -24.21 -27.74
CA LEU A 5 -7.72 -23.86 -26.98
C LEU A 5 -8.00 -24.97 -25.96
N ILE A 6 -8.03 -24.63 -24.68
CA ILE A 6 -8.51 -25.49 -23.59
C ILE A 6 -9.89 -24.95 -23.21
N SER A 7 -10.93 -25.77 -23.34
CA SER A 7 -12.25 -25.44 -22.79
C SER A 7 -12.43 -26.15 -21.46
N CYS A 8 -12.62 -25.40 -20.38
CA CYS A 8 -13.06 -25.94 -19.09
C CYS A 8 -14.59 -25.90 -19.01
N ALA A 9 -15.22 -27.01 -18.69
CA ALA A 9 -16.65 -27.07 -18.40
C ALA A 9 -16.85 -27.38 -16.92
N TRP A 10 -17.58 -26.54 -16.21
CA TRP A 10 -18.03 -26.79 -14.83
C TRP A 10 -19.33 -27.58 -14.86
N ARG A 11 -19.38 -28.71 -14.17
CA ARG A 11 -20.64 -29.42 -13.87
C ARG A 11 -20.88 -29.32 -12.37
N SER A 12 -21.96 -28.67 -11.96
CA SER A 12 -22.36 -28.63 -10.55
C SER A 12 -22.92 -29.98 -10.13
N SER A 13 -22.23 -30.69 -9.23
CA SER A 13 -22.80 -31.79 -8.45
C SER A 13 -23.32 -31.27 -7.10
N ARG A 14 -24.40 -31.90 -6.61
CA ARG A 14 -25.20 -31.56 -5.42
C ARG A 14 -24.37 -31.24 -4.16
N PRO A 15 -24.93 -30.46 -3.20
CA PRO A 15 -24.19 -30.02 -2.03
C PRO A 15 -23.77 -31.21 -1.17
N GLY A 16 -22.46 -31.33 -0.91
CA GLY A 16 -21.88 -32.36 -0.03
C GLY A 16 -20.59 -33.02 -0.52
N ASN A 17 -20.18 -32.85 -1.79
CA ASN A 17 -18.91 -33.40 -2.30
C ASN A 17 -18.00 -32.32 -2.88
N ASN A 18 -16.67 -32.49 -2.70
CA ASN A 18 -15.64 -31.61 -3.27
C ASN A 18 -15.80 -31.50 -4.81
N PRO A 19 -15.69 -30.29 -5.40
CA PRO A 19 -15.75 -30.13 -6.84
C PRO A 19 -14.54 -30.80 -7.51
N GLN A 20 -14.79 -31.65 -8.51
CA GLN A 20 -13.75 -32.22 -9.37
C GLN A 20 -13.67 -31.44 -10.69
N ILE A 21 -12.45 -31.06 -11.08
CA ILE A 21 -12.17 -30.38 -12.34
C ILE A 21 -11.82 -31.45 -13.38
N PHE A 22 -12.56 -31.47 -14.50
CA PHE A 22 -12.24 -32.31 -15.65
C PHE A 22 -11.68 -31.46 -16.78
N LEU A 23 -10.48 -31.79 -17.25
CA LEU A 23 -9.89 -31.19 -18.45
C LEU A 23 -10.21 -32.06 -19.65
N ARG A 24 -10.87 -31.49 -20.67
CA ARG A 24 -11.13 -32.19 -21.93
C ARG A 24 -10.04 -31.85 -22.94
N ARG A 25 -9.20 -32.83 -23.31
CA ARG A 25 -8.29 -32.72 -24.45
C ARG A 25 -9.01 -33.10 -25.73
N HIS A 26 -9.05 -32.20 -26.71
CA HIS A 26 -9.41 -32.56 -28.08
C HIS A 26 -8.15 -32.97 -28.84
N ASN A 27 -7.99 -34.27 -29.09
CA ASN A 27 -7.07 -34.77 -30.12
C ASN A 27 -7.82 -34.86 -31.46
N LYS A 28 -7.09 -34.75 -32.58
CA LYS A 28 -7.64 -34.80 -33.95
C LYS A 28 -8.14 -36.19 -34.39
N THR A 29 -8.30 -37.13 -33.47
CA THR A 29 -8.89 -38.45 -33.69
C THR A 29 -9.99 -38.65 -32.65
N ASN A 30 -11.13 -39.19 -33.09
CA ASN A 30 -12.45 -39.09 -32.47
C ASN A 30 -12.65 -39.90 -31.17
N ASP A 31 -11.63 -40.04 -30.33
CA ASP A 31 -11.71 -40.74 -29.04
C ASP A 31 -11.49 -39.77 -27.87
N SER A 32 -12.52 -39.60 -27.05
CA SER A 32 -12.47 -38.77 -25.83
C SER A 32 -11.98 -39.59 -24.65
N VAL A 33 -10.75 -39.32 -24.20
CA VAL A 33 -10.20 -39.85 -22.94
C VAL A 33 -10.45 -38.84 -21.81
N PHE A 34 -11.10 -39.28 -20.73
CA PHE A 34 -11.19 -38.54 -19.48
C PHE A 34 -10.07 -39.03 -18.55
N GLU A 35 -9.18 -38.14 -18.15
CA GLU A 35 -8.08 -38.46 -17.24
C GLU A 35 -8.39 -37.88 -15.85
N VAL A 36 -8.41 -38.72 -14.82
CA VAL A 36 -8.53 -38.29 -13.43
C VAL A 36 -7.12 -38.01 -12.91
N LEU A 37 -6.80 -36.74 -12.66
CA LEU A 37 -5.54 -36.36 -12.03
C LEU A 37 -5.60 -36.67 -10.53
N ASN A 38 -5.23 -37.89 -10.16
CA ASN A 38 -4.78 -38.22 -8.82
C ASN A 38 -3.26 -38.19 -8.84
N HIS A 39 -2.65 -37.07 -8.45
CA HIS A 39 -1.35 -36.93 -7.75
C HIS A 39 -0.88 -35.45 -7.80
N GLY A 40 -0.21 -35.04 -6.73
CA GLY A 40 -0.04 -33.66 -6.28
C GLY A 40 0.42 -32.64 -7.33
N ILE A 41 -0.40 -31.59 -7.50
CA ILE A 41 -0.03 -30.31 -8.11
C ILE A 41 -0.42 -29.23 -7.08
N PRO A 42 0.49 -28.30 -6.69
CA PRO A 42 0.16 -27.25 -5.74
C PRO A 42 -0.95 -26.33 -6.27
N ARG A 43 -1.86 -25.94 -5.38
CA ARG A 43 -3.08 -25.12 -5.57
C ARG A 43 -2.95 -23.80 -6.34
N LEU A 44 -1.76 -23.39 -6.79
CA LEU A 44 -1.47 -22.02 -7.23
C LEU A 44 -1.83 -21.73 -8.70
N VAL A 45 -2.02 -22.74 -9.54
CA VAL A 45 -2.26 -22.51 -10.99
C VAL A 45 -3.72 -22.23 -11.33
N CYS A 46 -4.67 -22.49 -10.43
CA CYS A 46 -6.11 -22.33 -10.72
C CYS A 46 -6.66 -20.91 -10.45
N GLU A 47 -6.01 -20.08 -9.63
CA GLU A 47 -6.54 -18.75 -9.29
C GLU A 47 -6.18 -17.66 -10.31
N ILE A 48 -5.09 -17.82 -11.05
CA ILE A 48 -4.57 -16.80 -11.99
C ILE A 48 -5.50 -16.60 -13.20
N VAL A 49 -6.30 -17.60 -13.59
CA VAL A 49 -7.24 -17.47 -14.72
C VAL A 49 -8.59 -16.89 -14.30
N ALA A 50 -8.95 -16.96 -13.00
CA ALA A 50 -10.25 -16.48 -12.52
C ALA A 50 -10.30 -14.96 -12.28
N PHE A 51 -9.15 -14.30 -12.09
CA PHE A 51 -9.11 -12.87 -11.76
C PHE A 51 -9.13 -11.96 -13.00
N SER A 52 -8.68 -12.45 -14.16
CA SER A 52 -8.54 -11.63 -15.38
C SER A 52 -9.83 -11.44 -16.20
N ILE A 53 -10.97 -12.01 -15.78
CA ILE A 53 -12.26 -11.91 -16.52
C ILE A 53 -13.31 -11.09 -15.75
N LYS A 54 -13.02 -10.61 -14.53
CA LYS A 54 -13.99 -9.82 -13.74
C LYS A 54 -14.00 -8.32 -14.00
N SER A 55 -13.07 -7.79 -14.79
CA SER A 55 -12.93 -6.34 -15.01
C SER A 55 -13.53 -5.79 -16.31
N GLU A 56 -14.02 -6.61 -17.24
CA GLU A 56 -14.58 -6.10 -18.52
C GLU A 56 -16.08 -6.39 -18.77
N VAL A 57 -16.83 -6.97 -17.81
CA VAL A 57 -18.26 -7.33 -18.04
C VAL A 57 -19.25 -6.58 -17.13
N LEU A 58 -18.80 -5.65 -16.29
CA LEU A 58 -19.69 -4.92 -15.37
C LEU A 58 -20.28 -3.60 -15.91
N PHE A 59 -20.12 -3.32 -17.21
CA PHE A 59 -20.62 -2.10 -17.84
C PHE A 59 -21.68 -2.38 -18.90
N CYS A 60 -22.79 -3.08 -18.57
CA CYS A 60 -24.00 -3.03 -19.40
C CYS A 60 -25.32 -3.57 -18.81
N TRP A 61 -25.48 -3.73 -17.50
CA TRP A 61 -26.75 -4.29 -16.97
C TRP A 61 -27.28 -3.55 -15.74
N ARG A 62 -27.70 -2.31 -15.95
CA ARG A 62 -28.74 -1.64 -15.16
C ARG A 62 -29.54 -0.76 -16.10
N GLU A 63 -30.52 -1.34 -16.78
CA GLU A 63 -31.82 -0.69 -17.06
C GLU A 63 -32.79 -1.76 -17.58
N ASN A 64 -33.96 -1.83 -16.93
CA ASN A 64 -35.20 -2.41 -17.44
C ASN A 64 -35.26 -3.90 -17.78
N ALA A 65 -35.55 -4.73 -16.76
CA ALA A 65 -36.23 -6.01 -16.98
C ALA A 65 -37.11 -6.42 -15.79
N LYS A 66 -38.34 -5.91 -15.72
CA LYS A 66 -39.48 -6.65 -15.16
C LYS A 66 -40.74 -6.33 -15.97
N HIS A 67 -40.92 -7.04 -17.08
CA HIS A 67 -42.16 -7.76 -17.42
C HIS A 67 -42.01 -8.43 -18.79
N SER A 68 -42.73 -9.54 -18.94
CA SER A 68 -42.90 -10.35 -20.16
C SER A 68 -41.94 -11.53 -20.36
N SER A 69 -42.46 -12.67 -19.91
CA SER A 69 -42.31 -14.02 -20.44
C SER A 69 -42.15 -14.12 -21.97
N ARG A 70 -41.09 -14.79 -22.41
CA ARG A 70 -41.04 -15.75 -23.55
C ARG A 70 -39.58 -16.12 -23.82
N VAL A 71 -39.26 -17.41 -23.69
CA VAL A 71 -37.97 -18.00 -24.10
C VAL A 71 -38.10 -18.44 -25.56
N PRO A 72 -37.32 -17.92 -26.52
CA PRO A 72 -37.18 -18.55 -27.83
C PRO A 72 -35.98 -19.50 -27.84
N LYS A 73 -36.20 -20.70 -28.41
CA LYS A 73 -35.19 -21.74 -28.66
C LYS A 73 -34.08 -21.22 -29.59
N LEU A 74 -32.83 -21.48 -29.23
CA LEU A 74 -31.65 -21.32 -30.09
C LEU A 74 -31.63 -22.43 -31.18
N PRO A 75 -31.42 -22.10 -32.48
CA PRO A 75 -31.11 -23.10 -33.50
C PRO A 75 -29.63 -23.50 -33.46
N SER A 76 -29.37 -24.75 -33.84
CA SER A 76 -28.07 -25.41 -33.92
C SER A 76 -27.11 -24.78 -34.93
N ALA A 77 -25.83 -24.78 -34.58
CA ALA A 77 -24.72 -24.32 -35.40
C ALA A 77 -24.51 -25.17 -36.67
N SER A 78 -24.42 -24.51 -37.83
CA SER A 78 -23.40 -24.77 -38.84
C SER A 78 -23.52 -23.70 -39.95
N HIS A 79 -22.37 -23.26 -40.47
CA HIS A 79 -22.23 -22.33 -41.61
C HIS A 79 -22.47 -20.83 -41.39
N THR A 80 -21.57 -20.18 -40.62
CA THR A 80 -21.00 -18.87 -41.03
C THR A 80 -19.76 -18.57 -40.19
N PHE A 81 -18.64 -19.21 -40.52
CA PHE A 81 -17.32 -18.87 -39.98
C PHE A 81 -16.35 -18.79 -41.17
N HIS A 82 -16.60 -17.87 -42.10
CA HIS A 82 -15.62 -17.58 -43.17
C HIS A 82 -15.63 -16.17 -43.76
N ASN A 83 -16.38 -15.19 -43.22
CA ASN A 83 -16.42 -13.85 -43.83
C ASN A 83 -16.39 -12.68 -42.83
N PHE A 84 -15.51 -12.75 -41.83
CA PHE A 84 -15.22 -11.60 -40.95
C PHE A 84 -13.73 -11.30 -40.76
N TYR A 85 -12.87 -11.84 -41.65
CA TYR A 85 -11.42 -11.68 -41.54
C TYR A 85 -10.77 -10.73 -42.56
N ASN A 86 -11.54 -10.05 -43.43
CA ASN A 86 -10.97 -9.26 -44.53
C ASN A 86 -11.28 -7.75 -44.56
N THR A 87 -11.79 -7.15 -43.48
CA THR A 87 -12.19 -5.72 -43.54
C THR A 87 -11.73 -4.83 -42.39
N LEU A 88 -10.64 -5.16 -41.70
CA LEU A 88 -9.96 -4.21 -40.79
C LEU A 88 -8.42 -4.37 -40.88
N ARG A 89 -7.82 -3.88 -41.98
CA ARG A 89 -6.39 -3.55 -41.98
C ARG A 89 -6.20 -2.23 -41.23
N MET A 90 -6.03 -2.32 -39.91
CA MET A 90 -5.45 -1.21 -39.14
C MET A 90 -3.95 -1.13 -39.43
N PRO A 91 -3.35 0.06 -39.55
CA PRO A 91 -1.90 0.19 -39.68
C PRO A 91 -1.22 -0.39 -38.43
N PRO A 92 0.01 -0.95 -38.53
CA PRO A 92 0.68 -1.53 -37.39
C PRO A 92 0.98 -0.42 -36.39
N LYS A 93 0.21 -0.37 -35.29
CA LYS A 93 0.66 0.33 -34.09
C LYS A 93 1.88 -0.42 -33.59
N GLU A 94 3.01 0.28 -33.48
CA GLU A 94 4.15 -0.20 -32.70
C GLU A 94 3.67 -0.49 -31.28
N THR A 95 3.35 -1.77 -31.02
CA THR A 95 3.19 -2.25 -29.67
C THR A 95 4.58 -2.35 -29.09
N LYS A 96 5.06 -1.27 -28.45
CA LYS A 96 6.10 -1.42 -27.43
C LYS A 96 5.61 -2.52 -26.49
N LYS A 97 6.31 -3.66 -26.47
CA LYS A 97 6.06 -4.71 -25.49
C LYS A 97 5.98 -4.01 -24.11
N PRO A 98 5.00 -4.32 -23.26
CA PRO A 98 5.05 -3.87 -21.88
C PRO A 98 6.34 -4.46 -21.29
N THR A 99 7.33 -3.59 -21.09
CA THR A 99 8.53 -3.93 -20.37
C THR A 99 8.09 -4.07 -18.93
N VAL A 100 7.92 -5.31 -18.46
CA VAL A 100 7.88 -5.56 -17.02
C VAL A 100 9.19 -4.98 -16.49
N PRO A 101 9.18 -3.99 -15.59
CA PRO A 101 10.41 -3.47 -15.03
C PRO A 101 11.09 -4.61 -14.28
N LEU A 102 12.20 -5.12 -14.82
CA LEU A 102 13.10 -5.99 -14.09
C LEU A 102 13.76 -5.11 -13.02
N LEU A 103 13.10 -4.99 -11.87
CA LEU A 103 13.31 -3.94 -10.90
C LEU A 103 14.64 -3.96 -10.09
N PRO A 104 15.51 -5.00 -10.05
CA PRO A 104 16.72 -4.88 -9.23
C PRO A 104 17.98 -4.43 -9.99
N LEU A 105 18.09 -4.60 -11.32
CA LEU A 105 19.40 -4.47 -12.00
C LEU A 105 19.90 -3.02 -12.18
N ALA A 106 19.04 -2.02 -12.03
CA ALA A 106 19.42 -0.60 -12.17
C ALA A 106 19.53 0.13 -10.82
N ILE A 107 18.89 -0.37 -9.76
CA ILE A 107 18.85 0.33 -8.47
C ILE A 107 20.16 0.10 -7.71
N PRO A 108 20.79 1.16 -7.15
CA PRO A 108 22.02 1.05 -6.38
C PRO A 108 21.91 -0.01 -5.28
N PRO A 109 22.90 -0.91 -5.10
CA PRO A 109 22.86 -1.96 -4.09
C PRO A 109 22.56 -1.44 -2.67
N LYS A 110 23.04 -0.24 -2.34
CA LYS A 110 22.79 0.42 -1.05
C LYS A 110 21.30 0.71 -0.78
N LEU A 111 20.49 0.89 -1.82
CA LEU A 111 19.04 1.04 -1.68
C LEU A 111 18.31 -0.30 -1.54
N LEU A 112 18.99 -1.41 -1.85
CA LEU A 112 18.45 -2.77 -1.78
C LEU A 112 18.98 -3.54 -0.57
N GLU A 113 19.68 -2.87 0.36
CA GLU A 113 20.14 -3.48 1.61
C GLU A 113 18.94 -3.93 2.46
N PRO A 114 19.02 -5.10 3.12
CA PRO A 114 17.96 -5.58 4.00
C PRO A 114 17.64 -4.60 5.11
N ILE A 115 16.34 -4.44 5.42
CA ILE A 115 15.91 -3.69 6.59
C ILE A 115 16.29 -4.48 7.85
N PRO A 116 16.92 -3.86 8.86
CA PRO A 116 17.23 -4.56 10.10
C PRO A 116 15.95 -5.09 10.77
N ILE A 117 15.97 -6.36 11.18
CA ILE A 117 14.87 -6.96 11.95
C ILE A 117 14.94 -6.44 13.40
N TRP A 118 13.82 -5.92 13.90
CA TRP A 118 13.74 -5.39 15.26
C TRP A 118 13.30 -6.48 16.24
N GLU A 119 14.18 -6.84 17.17
CA GLU A 119 13.85 -7.77 18.24
C GLU A 119 13.03 -7.10 19.35
N GLN A 120 12.27 -7.90 20.11
CA GLN A 120 11.39 -7.39 21.16
C GLN A 120 12.14 -6.52 22.19
N ALA A 121 13.37 -6.89 22.54
CA ALA A 121 14.21 -6.11 23.46
C ALA A 121 14.61 -4.75 22.89
N GLN A 122 14.84 -4.66 21.58
CA GLN A 122 15.16 -3.40 20.89
C GLN A 122 13.93 -2.49 20.83
N ILE A 123 12.75 -3.05 20.55
CA ILE A 123 11.48 -2.32 20.57
C ILE A 123 11.20 -1.76 21.97
N GLU A 124 11.40 -2.56 23.02
CA GLU A 124 11.16 -2.13 24.40
C GLU A 124 12.14 -1.02 24.83
N LYS A 125 13.42 -1.17 24.50
CA LYS A 125 14.42 -0.12 24.70
C LYS A 125 14.02 1.17 23.97
N TRP A 126 13.60 1.07 22.71
CA TRP A 126 13.16 2.23 21.93
C TRP A 126 11.94 2.91 22.54
N ARG A 127 10.95 2.16 23.03
CA ARG A 127 9.74 2.70 23.69
C ARG A 127 10.05 3.46 24.97
N THR A 128 11.02 2.97 25.74
CA THR A 128 11.44 3.53 27.03
C THR A 128 12.57 4.56 26.91
N THR A 129 13.07 4.82 25.70
CA THR A 129 14.13 5.79 25.48
C THR A 129 13.63 7.21 25.77
N THR A 130 14.29 7.88 26.70
CA THR A 130 14.08 9.29 27.02
C THR A 130 14.40 10.16 25.82
N VAL A 131 13.52 11.12 25.53
CA VAL A 131 13.67 12.05 24.42
C VAL A 131 14.13 13.41 24.96
N THR A 132 15.18 13.95 24.35
CA THR A 132 15.60 15.33 24.57
C THR A 132 14.80 16.25 23.66
N PHE A 133 14.22 17.31 24.23
CA PHE A 133 13.46 18.33 23.51
C PHE A 133 14.25 19.63 23.47
N GLU A 134 14.45 20.17 22.27
CA GLU A 134 15.11 21.44 22.03
C GLU A 134 14.17 22.38 21.26
N LEU A 135 13.24 22.99 21.98
CA LEU A 135 12.16 23.77 21.36
C LEU A 135 12.62 25.14 20.84
N ASP A 136 13.73 25.68 21.35
CA ASP A 136 14.25 27.02 20.96
C ASP A 136 15.14 27.00 19.71
N ARG A 137 15.27 25.85 19.04
CA ARG A 137 16.08 25.70 17.82
C ARG A 137 15.55 26.56 16.67
N PRO A 138 16.42 27.06 15.77
CA PRO A 138 15.97 27.68 14.51
C PRO A 138 15.02 26.79 13.72
N GLU A 139 15.26 25.47 13.70
CA GLU A 139 14.44 24.47 13.01
C GLU A 139 13.02 24.33 13.60
N SER A 140 12.80 24.77 14.85
CA SER A 140 11.49 24.87 15.49
C SER A 140 10.66 26.05 14.99
N ASN A 141 11.27 26.98 14.25
CA ASN A 141 10.59 28.12 13.65
C ASN A 141 10.47 27.98 12.12
N GLU A 142 10.72 26.77 11.60
CA GLU A 142 10.54 26.50 10.17
C GLU A 142 9.09 26.70 9.74
N ARG A 143 8.92 27.36 8.60
CA ARG A 143 7.62 27.41 7.93
C ARG A 143 7.19 26.01 7.50
N LEU A 144 5.88 25.79 7.52
CA LEU A 144 5.28 24.69 6.78
C LEU A 144 5.13 25.10 5.31
N VAL A 145 5.50 24.21 4.40
CA VAL A 145 5.34 24.37 2.95
C VAL A 145 4.40 23.32 2.40
N ASP A 146 3.61 23.70 1.40
CA ASP A 146 2.82 22.74 0.64
C ASP A 146 3.80 21.86 -0.18
N VAL A 147 3.59 20.55 -0.11
CA VAL A 147 4.37 19.54 -0.83
C VAL A 147 4.33 19.77 -2.35
N GLN A 148 3.18 20.16 -2.89
CA GLN A 148 3.03 20.35 -4.33
C GLN A 148 3.76 21.62 -4.82
N ASP A 149 3.77 22.68 -4.01
CA ASP A 149 4.45 23.95 -4.32
C ASP A 149 5.97 23.78 -4.46
N VAL A 150 6.55 22.77 -3.80
CA VAL A 150 7.98 22.44 -3.88
C VAL A 150 8.29 21.33 -4.89
N GLY A 151 7.34 20.95 -5.73
CA GLY A 151 7.54 19.99 -6.82
C GLY A 151 7.58 18.52 -6.40
N LEU A 152 7.08 18.20 -5.21
CA LEU A 152 6.93 16.82 -4.73
C LEU A 152 5.56 16.25 -5.13
N ALA A 153 5.54 14.94 -5.37
CA ALA A 153 4.30 14.23 -5.64
C ALA A 153 3.47 14.09 -4.36
N ALA A 154 2.17 14.34 -4.44
CA ALA A 154 1.26 14.20 -3.31
C ALA A 154 -0.05 13.50 -3.72
N ASP A 155 -0.57 12.68 -2.82
CA ASP A 155 -1.95 12.19 -2.80
C ASP A 155 -2.45 12.32 -1.36
N ALA A 156 -3.18 13.40 -1.05
CA ALA A 156 -3.66 13.70 0.30
C ALA A 156 -4.69 12.66 0.75
N PHE A 157 -4.21 11.55 1.30
CA PHE A 157 -4.99 10.32 1.48
C PHE A 157 -6.23 10.52 2.35
N TYR A 158 -6.08 11.28 3.43
CA TYR A 158 -7.17 11.62 4.34
C TYR A 158 -8.15 12.66 3.79
N GLY A 159 -7.77 13.42 2.75
CA GLY A 159 -8.62 14.42 2.10
C GLY A 159 -9.45 13.86 0.94
N ARG A 160 -9.17 12.61 0.52
CA ARG A 160 -9.86 11.99 -0.61
C ARG A 160 -11.36 11.88 -0.37
N ASN A 161 -12.13 12.34 -1.35
CA ASN A 161 -13.59 12.29 -1.35
C ASN A 161 -14.16 11.32 -2.41
N ASP A 162 -13.30 10.63 -3.16
CA ASP A 162 -13.65 9.66 -4.20
C ASP A 162 -13.86 8.23 -3.66
N GLY A 163 -13.67 8.03 -2.36
CA GLY A 163 -13.79 6.73 -1.70
C GLY A 163 -12.60 5.80 -1.90
N LEU A 164 -11.51 6.26 -2.53
CA LEU A 164 -10.31 5.45 -2.79
C LEU A 164 -9.26 5.52 -1.67
N ASN A 165 -9.65 5.99 -0.47
CA ASN A 165 -8.84 5.96 0.75
C ASN A 165 -9.31 4.86 1.72
N PHE A 166 -9.29 3.61 1.27
CA PHE A 166 -9.58 2.47 2.13
C PHE A 166 -8.60 2.44 3.33
N PRO A 167 -9.06 2.24 4.57
CA PRO A 167 -10.37 1.72 4.96
C PRO A 167 -11.44 2.79 5.29
N TYR A 168 -11.11 4.07 5.14
CA TYR A 168 -11.98 5.18 5.52
C TYR A 168 -13.12 5.41 4.52
N CYS A 169 -12.83 5.33 3.22
CA CYS A 169 -13.77 5.52 2.12
C CYS A 169 -14.58 6.84 2.23
N ARG A 170 -13.97 7.88 2.84
CA ARG A 170 -14.57 9.18 3.10
C ARG A 170 -13.48 10.21 3.36
N ASP A 171 -13.80 11.48 3.14
CA ASP A 171 -12.96 12.60 3.55
C ASP A 171 -12.92 12.70 5.10
N ILE A 172 -11.71 12.79 5.64
CA ILE A 172 -11.41 12.98 7.07
C ILE A 172 -10.78 14.35 7.31
N SER A 173 -9.81 14.77 6.50
CA SER A 173 -9.00 15.98 6.75
C SER A 173 -9.62 17.27 6.24
N ARG A 174 -10.59 17.19 5.31
CA ARG A 174 -11.24 18.33 4.64
C ARG A 174 -10.27 19.20 3.83
N THR A 175 -9.10 18.68 3.48
CA THR A 175 -8.10 19.37 2.67
C THR A 175 -7.34 18.37 1.81
N ASN A 176 -7.05 18.78 0.57
CA ASN A 176 -6.19 18.04 -0.35
C ASN A 176 -4.75 18.57 -0.37
N GLN A 177 -4.44 19.52 0.52
CA GLN A 177 -3.08 20.05 0.68
C GLN A 177 -2.35 19.26 1.76
N ILE A 178 -1.09 18.95 1.50
CA ILE A 178 -0.18 18.32 2.46
C ILE A 178 0.90 19.32 2.78
N PHE A 179 1.07 19.62 4.07
CA PHE A 179 2.08 20.56 4.54
C PHE A 179 3.20 19.81 5.26
N LEU A 180 4.44 20.21 5.04
CA LEU A 180 5.61 19.68 5.76
C LEU A 180 6.50 20.83 6.22
N ARG A 181 7.30 20.61 7.26
CA ARG A 181 8.39 21.54 7.55
C ARG A 181 9.36 21.62 6.36
N GLN A 182 9.92 22.79 6.14
CA GLN A 182 10.82 23.04 5.02
C GLN A 182 12.00 22.06 4.98
N SER A 183 12.59 21.73 6.13
CA SER A 183 13.69 20.75 6.20
C SER A 183 13.27 19.35 5.73
N VAL A 184 12.08 18.89 6.12
CA VAL A 184 11.50 17.61 5.70
C VAL A 184 11.30 17.62 4.18
N ALA A 185 10.66 18.65 3.64
CA ALA A 185 10.45 18.81 2.21
C ALA A 185 11.78 18.78 1.41
N ASN A 186 12.82 19.44 1.93
CA ASN A 186 14.16 19.42 1.30
C ASN A 186 14.77 18.02 1.28
N CYS A 187 14.59 17.23 2.34
CA CYS A 187 15.04 15.84 2.36
C CYS A 187 14.27 14.97 1.36
N LEU A 188 12.96 15.16 1.24
CA LEU A 188 12.13 14.45 0.26
C LEU A 188 12.53 14.78 -1.18
N PHE A 189 12.92 16.04 -1.44
CA PHE A 189 13.41 16.43 -2.75
C PHE A 189 14.71 15.67 -3.11
N LYS A 190 15.63 15.52 -2.15
CA LYS A 190 16.84 14.69 -2.33
C LYS A 190 16.51 13.22 -2.61
N ILE A 191 15.49 12.66 -1.93
CA ILE A 191 15.00 11.30 -2.22
C ILE A 191 14.45 11.22 -3.65
N LYS A 192 13.65 12.21 -4.07
CA LYS A 192 13.14 12.29 -5.45
C LYS A 192 14.28 12.32 -6.47
N GLU A 193 15.27 13.19 -6.31
CA GLU A 193 16.43 13.25 -7.21
C GLU A 193 17.20 11.93 -7.26
N MET A 194 17.32 11.25 -6.12
CA MET A 194 17.98 9.95 -6.03
C MET A 194 17.22 8.84 -6.78
N LEU A 195 15.89 8.86 -6.76
CA LEU A 195 15.05 7.77 -7.27
C LEU A 195 14.58 7.95 -8.71
N MET A 196 14.42 9.20 -9.18
CA MET A 196 13.94 9.51 -10.53
C MET A 196 14.72 8.85 -11.67
N PRO A 197 16.07 8.68 -11.62
CA PRO A 197 16.82 7.97 -12.65
C PRO A 197 16.37 6.52 -12.89
N PHE A 198 15.68 5.92 -11.91
CA PHE A 198 15.16 4.55 -11.97
C PHE A 198 13.66 4.50 -12.30
N GLY A 199 13.06 5.64 -12.65
CA GLY A 199 11.65 5.73 -13.03
C GLY A 199 10.68 5.59 -11.85
N ILE A 200 11.14 5.88 -10.63
CA ILE A 200 10.31 5.90 -9.43
C ILE A 200 10.53 7.21 -8.65
N GLU A 201 9.54 7.67 -7.92
CA GLU A 201 9.66 8.84 -7.03
C GLU A 201 8.82 8.66 -5.76
N PRO A 202 9.15 9.35 -4.64
CA PRO A 202 8.32 9.32 -3.45
C PRO A 202 6.98 10.03 -3.71
N LEU A 203 5.90 9.43 -3.23
CA LEU A 203 4.55 10.01 -3.20
C LEU A 203 4.15 10.26 -1.76
N VAL A 204 3.88 11.52 -1.41
CA VAL A 204 3.46 11.92 -0.08
C VAL A 204 1.98 11.63 0.12
N LEU A 205 1.64 10.87 1.16
CA LEU A 205 0.28 10.46 1.52
C LEU A 205 -0.31 11.33 2.64
N ASP A 206 0.53 11.68 3.62
CA ASP A 206 0.18 12.57 4.72
C ASP A 206 1.41 13.32 5.23
N GLY A 207 1.19 14.42 5.95
CA GLY A 207 2.23 15.28 6.51
C GLY A 207 1.76 15.92 7.81
N HIS A 208 1.74 17.25 7.87
CA HIS A 208 1.22 17.97 9.02
C HIS A 208 -0.29 17.72 9.19
N ARG A 209 -0.64 17.14 10.33
CA ARG A 209 -2.01 16.74 10.68
C ARG A 209 -2.53 17.60 11.83
N ASP A 210 -3.72 18.16 11.66
CA ASP A 210 -4.40 18.87 12.74
C ASP A 210 -5.10 17.89 13.71
N LEU A 211 -5.48 18.39 14.89
CA LEU A 211 -6.13 17.55 15.90
C LEU A 211 -7.48 16.99 15.43
N SER A 212 -8.17 17.70 14.52
CA SER A 212 -9.46 17.27 14.00
C SER A 212 -9.33 16.04 13.09
N THR A 213 -8.33 16.03 12.21
CA THR A 213 -7.99 14.90 11.35
C THR A 213 -7.55 13.70 12.20
N GLN A 214 -6.66 13.92 13.17
CA GLN A 214 -6.23 12.87 14.11
C GLN A 214 -7.42 12.26 14.87
N THR A 215 -8.38 13.08 15.29
CA THR A 215 -9.61 12.63 15.95
C THR A 215 -10.49 11.81 15.01
N GLY A 216 -10.60 12.20 13.74
CA GLY A 216 -11.35 11.45 12.73
C GLY A 216 -10.77 10.05 12.47
N ILE A 217 -9.44 9.95 12.35
CA ILE A 217 -8.70 8.68 12.21
C ILE A 217 -8.95 7.79 13.43
N ARG A 218 -8.74 8.33 14.64
CA ARG A 218 -8.98 7.61 15.89
C ARG A 218 -10.40 7.08 16.00
N THR A 219 -11.39 7.92 15.66
CA THR A 219 -12.81 7.56 15.71
C THR A 219 -13.11 6.38 14.78
N PHE A 220 -12.49 6.34 13.60
CA PHE A 220 -12.62 5.22 12.68
C PHE A 220 -12.11 3.91 13.30
N PHE A 221 -10.88 3.88 13.81
CA PHE A 221 -10.28 2.67 14.37
C PHE A 221 -11.03 2.17 15.62
N VAL A 222 -11.43 3.08 16.51
CA VAL A 222 -12.27 2.73 17.66
C VAL A 222 -13.59 2.10 17.20
N SER A 223 -14.24 2.68 16.18
CA SER A 223 -15.49 2.13 15.64
C SER A 223 -15.30 0.76 14.97
N ASP A 224 -14.20 0.56 14.22
CA ASP A 224 -13.87 -0.74 13.63
C ASP A 224 -13.63 -1.81 14.71
N LEU A 225 -12.86 -1.47 15.74
CA LEU A 225 -12.59 -2.38 16.86
C LEU A 225 -13.85 -2.72 17.65
N MET A 226 -14.74 -1.75 17.92
CA MET A 226 -16.03 -2.02 18.56
C MET A 226 -16.89 -2.97 17.72
N ARG A 227 -16.88 -2.83 16.40
CA ARG A 227 -17.61 -3.73 15.49
C ARG A 227 -17.01 -5.14 15.46
N ARG A 228 -15.68 -5.26 15.48
CA ARG A 228 -14.97 -6.55 15.47
C ARG A 228 -15.02 -7.28 16.80
N PHE A 229 -15.10 -6.52 17.90
CA PHE A 229 -15.08 -7.03 19.27
C PHE A 229 -16.23 -6.46 20.12
N PRO A 230 -17.51 -6.75 19.76
CA PRO A 230 -18.68 -6.12 20.37
C PRO A 230 -18.87 -6.44 21.86
N SER A 231 -18.22 -7.49 22.36
CA SER A 231 -18.29 -7.91 23.77
C SER A 231 -17.18 -7.33 24.65
N ARG A 232 -16.20 -6.60 24.07
CA ARG A 232 -15.13 -5.97 24.85
C ARG A 232 -15.62 -4.65 25.46
N ASP A 233 -15.14 -4.38 26.67
CA ASP A 233 -15.38 -3.09 27.31
C ASP A 233 -14.64 -1.95 26.55
N ALA A 234 -15.15 -0.72 26.73
CA ALA A 234 -14.65 0.45 26.02
C ALA A 234 -13.18 0.76 26.35
N ASP A 235 -12.72 0.48 27.58
CA ASP A 235 -11.33 0.71 27.98
C ASP A 235 -10.36 -0.23 27.25
N LYS A 236 -10.72 -1.51 27.11
CA LYS A 236 -9.95 -2.46 26.29
C LYS A 236 -9.91 -2.03 24.84
N ILE A 237 -11.03 -1.55 24.27
CA ILE A 237 -11.03 -1.02 22.90
C ILE A 237 -10.10 0.17 22.78
N ARG A 238 -10.14 1.11 23.74
CA ARG A 238 -9.26 2.28 23.77
C ARG A 238 -7.79 1.87 23.83
N VAL A 239 -7.43 0.91 24.68
CA VAL A 239 -6.06 0.37 24.78
C VAL A 239 -5.64 -0.30 23.48
N MET A 240 -6.48 -1.16 22.88
CA MET A 240 -6.18 -1.80 21.60
C MET A 240 -5.98 -0.79 20.47
N ALA A 241 -6.78 0.27 20.47
CA ALA A 241 -6.68 1.29 19.44
C ALA A 241 -5.34 2.04 19.51
N ASN A 242 -4.69 2.10 20.68
CA ASN A 242 -3.37 2.72 20.86
C ASN A 242 -2.24 1.96 20.13
N ASP A 243 -2.47 0.68 19.80
CA ASP A 243 -1.53 -0.09 18.98
C ASP A 243 -1.55 0.36 17.50
N TYR A 244 -2.57 1.12 17.08
CA TYR A 244 -2.79 1.50 15.68
C TYR A 244 -2.81 2.99 15.44
N CYS A 245 -3.26 3.77 16.42
CA CYS A 245 -3.37 5.21 16.27
C CYS A 245 -3.26 5.91 17.61
N TRP A 246 -2.61 7.07 17.59
CA TRP A 246 -2.45 7.92 18.76
C TRP A 246 -3.81 8.46 19.27
N ASP A 247 -3.97 8.59 20.59
CA ASP A 247 -5.20 9.00 21.28
C ASP A 247 -5.26 10.54 21.46
N PRO A 248 -6.14 11.27 20.73
CA PRO A 248 -6.31 12.72 20.85
C PRO A 248 -6.61 13.23 22.26
N ALA A 249 -7.20 12.38 23.12
CA ALA A 249 -7.59 12.78 24.46
C ALA A 249 -6.39 13.03 25.39
N THR A 250 -5.19 12.57 25.02
CA THR A 250 -3.97 12.79 25.81
C THR A 250 -3.23 14.07 25.43
N TRP A 251 -3.73 14.82 24.44
CA TRP A 251 -3.10 16.07 23.99
C TRP A 251 -3.13 17.16 25.08
N ILE A 252 -1.99 17.79 25.32
CA ILE A 252 -1.83 18.95 26.20
C ILE A 252 -0.98 19.98 25.46
N ALA A 253 -1.52 21.18 25.24
CA ALA A 253 -0.87 22.20 24.42
C ALA A 253 0.52 22.60 24.93
N GLU A 254 0.68 22.70 26.25
CA GLU A 254 1.92 23.13 26.90
C GLU A 254 2.95 22.00 27.10
N ASP A 255 2.57 20.74 26.83
CA ASP A 255 3.43 19.58 27.01
C ASP A 255 3.82 18.95 25.66
N PRO A 256 5.04 19.17 25.16
CA PRO A 256 5.49 18.64 23.87
C PRO A 256 5.55 17.10 23.84
N THR A 257 5.62 16.43 24.98
CA THR A 257 5.62 14.96 25.04
C THR A 257 4.25 14.37 24.68
N SER A 258 3.21 15.19 24.77
CA SER A 258 1.83 14.83 24.45
C SER A 258 1.46 15.11 22.98
N TRP A 259 2.34 15.73 22.19
CA TRP A 259 1.99 16.11 20.82
C TRP A 259 2.11 14.92 19.86
N PRO A 260 1.10 14.65 19.02
CA PRO A 260 1.24 13.65 17.96
C PRO A 260 2.27 14.12 16.95
N VAL A 261 3.12 13.21 16.49
CA VAL A 261 4.31 13.58 15.71
C VAL A 261 3.99 14.27 14.38
N HIS A 262 2.90 13.93 13.72
CA HIS A 262 2.43 14.64 12.53
C HIS A 262 2.08 16.11 12.80
N MET A 263 1.60 16.47 13.98
CA MET A 263 1.26 17.86 14.30
C MET A 263 2.50 18.77 14.38
N THR A 264 3.70 18.18 14.52
CA THR A 264 4.97 18.92 14.54
C THR A 264 5.43 19.36 13.13
N GLY A 265 4.80 18.83 12.07
CA GLY A 265 5.25 18.95 10.68
C GLY A 265 6.58 18.24 10.39
N GLY A 266 7.13 17.51 11.36
CA GLY A 266 8.35 16.70 11.24
C GLY A 266 8.12 15.26 10.76
N SER A 267 6.87 14.78 10.75
CA SER A 267 6.51 13.45 10.25
C SER A 267 5.93 13.52 8.84
N VAL A 268 6.12 12.44 8.08
CA VAL A 268 5.59 12.30 6.73
C VAL A 268 5.32 10.84 6.42
N ASP A 269 4.19 10.61 5.76
CA ASP A 269 3.81 9.30 5.25
C ASP A 269 4.09 9.22 3.76
N LEU A 270 4.89 8.23 3.35
CA LEU A 270 5.30 8.05 1.96
C LEU A 270 4.93 6.67 1.42
N THR A 271 4.62 6.63 0.15
CA THR A 271 4.80 5.45 -0.70
C THR A 271 5.71 5.78 -1.86
N LEU A 272 5.98 4.81 -2.74
CA LEU A 272 6.66 5.05 -4.01
C LEU A 272 5.62 4.96 -5.13
N ARG A 273 5.85 5.74 -6.19
CA ARG A 273 5.09 5.62 -7.44
C ARG A 273 6.01 5.50 -8.64
N VAL A 274 5.52 4.86 -9.69
CA VAL A 274 6.20 4.77 -10.98
C VAL A 274 6.02 6.09 -11.72
N CYS A 275 7.13 6.69 -12.14
CA CYS A 275 7.13 7.90 -12.96
C CYS A 275 6.42 7.63 -14.30
N GLY A 276 5.62 8.59 -14.76
CA GLY A 276 4.90 8.49 -16.02
C GLY A 276 3.52 7.82 -15.91
N SER A 277 3.41 6.64 -15.28
CA SER A 277 2.08 6.01 -15.05
C SER A 277 1.37 6.60 -13.82
N GLY A 278 2.13 7.04 -12.81
CA GLY A 278 1.59 7.53 -11.54
C GLY A 278 1.08 6.42 -10.61
N GLU A 279 1.24 5.15 -11.01
CA GLU A 279 0.79 3.99 -10.24
C GLU A 279 1.63 3.76 -8.99
N TYR A 280 1.00 3.31 -7.91
CA TYR A 280 1.68 3.06 -6.65
C TYR A 280 2.48 1.77 -6.76
N THR A 281 3.67 1.76 -6.20
CA THR A 281 4.40 0.50 -6.03
C THR A 281 3.69 -0.34 -4.97
N PHE A 282 3.65 -1.65 -5.17
CA PHE A 282 3.06 -2.54 -4.18
C PHE A 282 3.95 -2.66 -2.95
N MET A 283 3.44 -2.23 -1.80
CA MET A 283 4.14 -2.22 -0.50
C MET A 283 3.81 -3.42 0.38
N GLY A 284 2.98 -4.36 -0.08
CA GLY A 284 2.68 -5.60 0.64
C GLY A 284 1.47 -5.52 1.59
N SER A 285 1.12 -4.34 2.08
CA SER A 285 -0.14 -4.05 2.77
C SER A 285 -0.72 -2.72 2.28
N VAL A 286 -1.98 -2.46 2.63
CA VAL A 286 -2.57 -1.13 2.42
C VAL A 286 -1.94 -0.13 3.41
N TYR A 287 -1.95 1.15 3.05
CA TYR A 287 -1.65 2.23 3.99
C TYR A 287 -2.66 2.17 5.15
N ASP A 288 -2.20 2.46 6.38
CA ASP A 288 -2.96 2.31 7.63
C ASP A 288 -3.43 0.87 7.94
N ASP A 289 -2.80 -0.18 7.39
CA ASP A 289 -3.13 -1.56 7.77
C ASP A 289 -2.81 -1.80 9.26
N PRO A 290 -3.82 -2.10 10.12
CA PRO A 290 -3.62 -2.29 11.56
C PRO A 290 -3.15 -3.73 11.86
N SER A 291 -2.01 -4.12 11.27
CA SER A 291 -1.49 -5.48 11.37
C SER A 291 0.04 -5.51 11.42
N PRO A 292 0.65 -6.60 11.94
CA PRO A 292 2.10 -6.79 11.90
C PRO A 292 2.70 -6.80 10.48
N LEU A 293 1.89 -6.95 9.43
CA LEU A 293 2.36 -6.83 8.04
C LEU A 293 2.79 -5.39 7.72
N SER A 294 2.34 -4.41 8.50
CA SER A 294 2.73 -3.00 8.35
C SER A 294 4.12 -2.69 8.89
N HIS A 295 4.68 -3.54 9.76
CA HIS A 295 6.04 -3.35 10.27
C HIS A 295 7.04 -3.22 9.12
N ALA A 296 7.99 -2.29 9.24
CA ALA A 296 8.97 -2.02 8.19
C ALA A 296 9.73 -3.29 7.78
N ASP A 297 10.06 -4.15 8.73
CA ASP A 297 10.82 -5.39 8.56
C ASP A 297 9.97 -6.63 8.19
N ALA A 298 8.65 -6.50 8.00
CA ALA A 298 7.77 -7.66 7.86
C ALA A 298 8.18 -8.59 6.70
N PHE A 299 8.59 -8.02 5.56
CA PHE A 299 9.05 -8.82 4.41
C PHE A 299 10.44 -9.42 4.61
N GLU A 300 11.28 -8.85 5.48
CA GLU A 300 12.56 -9.44 5.89
C GLU A 300 12.36 -10.68 6.78
N ARG A 301 11.28 -10.67 7.59
CA ARG A 301 10.86 -11.86 8.33
C ARG A 301 10.30 -12.92 7.40
N ILE A 302 9.49 -12.54 6.41
CA ILE A 302 8.89 -13.48 5.44
C ILE A 302 9.96 -14.18 4.62
N ILE A 303 10.94 -13.45 4.06
CA ILE A 303 12.07 -14.07 3.33
C ILE A 303 12.87 -15.02 4.22
N SER A 304 13.14 -14.63 5.47
CA SER A 304 13.86 -15.47 6.44
C SER A 304 13.10 -16.75 6.76
N GLN A 305 11.78 -16.69 6.91
CA GLN A 305 10.92 -17.84 7.18
C GLN A 305 10.81 -18.79 5.98
N LYS A 306 10.82 -18.25 4.76
CA LYS A 306 10.70 -19.03 3.52
C LYS A 306 12.03 -19.61 3.04
N GLY A 307 13.16 -19.14 3.58
CA GLY A 307 14.48 -19.69 3.32
C GLY A 307 15.20 -19.07 2.12
N GLY A 308 14.80 -17.88 1.65
CA GLY A 308 15.46 -17.19 0.54
C GLY A 308 14.50 -16.47 -0.42
N GLU A 309 15.04 -15.58 -1.25
CA GLU A 309 14.27 -14.81 -2.25
C GLU A 309 13.62 -15.73 -3.31
N GLU A 310 14.24 -16.86 -3.62
CA GLU A 310 13.76 -17.84 -4.60
C GLU A 310 12.43 -18.51 -4.22
N PHE A 311 12.05 -18.44 -2.93
CA PHE A 311 10.79 -18.96 -2.40
C PHE A 311 9.70 -17.90 -2.24
N LEU A 312 9.99 -16.65 -2.61
CA LEU A 312 9.02 -15.56 -2.59
C LEU A 312 8.17 -15.55 -3.87
N THR A 313 6.91 -15.16 -3.70
CA THR A 313 6.05 -14.80 -4.83
C THR A 313 6.49 -13.46 -5.42
N LEU A 314 6.10 -13.17 -6.67
CA LEU A 314 6.42 -11.89 -7.31
C LEU A 314 5.91 -10.67 -6.52
N SER A 315 4.74 -10.79 -5.89
CA SER A 315 4.17 -9.72 -5.05
C SER A 315 4.99 -9.50 -3.79
N GLU A 316 5.49 -10.56 -3.15
CA GLU A 316 6.37 -10.46 -1.98
C GLU A 316 7.72 -9.87 -2.34
N ILE A 317 8.30 -10.26 -3.48
CA ILE A 317 9.53 -9.66 -4.02
C ILE A 317 9.33 -8.15 -4.25
N THR A 318 8.20 -7.77 -4.85
CA THR A 318 7.90 -6.36 -5.12
C THR A 318 7.77 -5.55 -3.83
N ALA A 319 7.07 -6.09 -2.83
CA ALA A 319 6.91 -5.45 -1.53
C ALA A 319 8.24 -5.34 -0.77
N LEU A 320 9.04 -6.41 -0.75
CA LEU A 320 10.36 -6.44 -0.13
C LEU A 320 11.25 -5.33 -0.70
N TYR A 321 11.39 -5.29 -2.03
CA TYR A 321 12.26 -4.30 -2.68
C TYR A 321 11.71 -2.87 -2.56
N SER A 322 10.40 -2.65 -2.67
CA SER A 322 9.81 -1.31 -2.51
C SER A 322 10.06 -0.77 -1.10
N ARG A 323 9.93 -1.62 -0.06
CA ARG A 323 10.22 -1.25 1.32
C ARG A 323 11.71 -0.99 1.56
N ARG A 324 12.61 -1.83 1.04
CA ARG A 324 14.07 -1.61 1.11
C ARG A 324 14.45 -0.27 0.48
N ILE A 325 13.93 0.03 -0.71
CA ILE A 325 14.22 1.28 -1.43
C ILE A 325 13.85 2.50 -0.59
N ILE A 326 12.59 2.59 -0.13
CA ILE A 326 12.16 3.76 0.64
C ILE A 326 12.89 3.83 1.99
N HIS A 327 13.07 2.70 2.69
CA HIS A 327 13.80 2.63 3.96
C HIS A 327 15.23 3.16 3.84
N ASN A 328 15.96 2.71 2.82
CA ASN A 328 17.35 3.12 2.64
C ASN A 328 17.44 4.56 2.12
N ALA A 329 16.55 4.98 1.22
CA ALA A 329 16.54 6.35 0.69
C ALA A 329 16.31 7.39 1.78
N VAL A 330 15.36 7.16 2.70
CA VAL A 330 15.09 8.08 3.82
C VAL A 330 16.26 8.19 4.78
N ARG A 331 16.93 7.05 5.08
CA ARG A 331 18.09 7.03 5.98
C ARG A 331 19.28 7.79 5.39
N LEU A 332 19.48 7.70 4.07
CA LEU A 332 20.56 8.41 3.37
C LEU A 332 20.42 9.94 3.44
N VAL A 333 19.20 10.45 3.55
CA VAL A 333 18.93 11.90 3.67
C VAL A 333 18.72 12.33 5.12
N GLY A 334 18.95 11.44 6.08
CA GLY A 334 18.95 11.74 7.50
C GLY A 334 17.63 11.52 8.24
N LEU A 335 16.53 11.15 7.56
CA LEU A 335 15.27 10.81 8.21
C LEU A 335 15.38 9.50 9.01
N ALA A 336 14.47 9.33 9.96
CA ALA A 336 14.25 8.09 10.70
C ALA A 336 13.02 7.37 10.15
N HIS A 337 13.11 6.05 9.98
CA HIS A 337 11.97 5.19 9.61
C HIS A 337 11.38 4.60 10.90
N TYR A 338 10.07 4.77 11.10
CA TYR A 338 9.38 4.14 12.22
C TYR A 338 9.22 2.64 11.99
N TRP A 339 9.64 1.83 12.97
CA TRP A 339 9.75 0.37 12.79
C TRP A 339 8.40 -0.34 12.58
N ALA A 340 7.30 0.22 13.10
CA ALA A 340 5.99 -0.43 13.07
C ALA A 340 5.17 -0.13 11.80
N GLU A 341 5.59 0.86 10.99
CA GLU A 341 4.81 1.36 9.86
C GLU A 341 5.73 1.63 8.68
N TRP A 342 5.58 0.87 7.59
CA TRP A 342 6.44 0.97 6.41
C TRP A 342 6.38 2.33 5.69
N TRP A 343 5.34 3.12 5.98
CA TRP A 343 5.10 4.42 5.37
C TRP A 343 5.59 5.60 6.20
N HIS A 344 5.86 5.42 7.50
CA HIS A 344 6.02 6.54 8.45
C HIS A 344 7.48 6.91 8.64
N PHE A 345 7.79 8.19 8.38
CA PHE A 345 9.14 8.73 8.50
C PHE A 345 9.14 10.02 9.31
N ASP A 346 10.21 10.23 10.07
CA ASP A 346 10.36 11.38 10.95
C ASP A 346 11.68 12.13 10.76
N TYR A 347 11.63 13.42 10.99
CA TYR A 347 12.76 14.30 11.20
C TYR A 347 12.46 15.22 12.37
N GLY A 348 13.30 15.22 13.41
CA GLY A 348 13.14 16.10 14.57
C GLY A 348 11.90 15.89 15.42
N THR A 349 11.24 14.73 15.34
CA THR A 349 10.13 14.37 16.23
C THR A 349 10.61 13.51 17.40
N GLN A 350 9.73 13.21 18.36
CA GLN A 350 10.07 12.25 19.42
C GLN A 350 10.40 10.84 18.89
N LEU A 351 9.76 10.41 17.78
CA LEU A 351 10.06 9.11 17.17
C LEU A 351 11.43 9.16 16.47
N TYR A 352 11.75 10.27 15.81
CA TYR A 352 13.09 10.51 15.26
C TYR A 352 14.18 10.39 16.33
N ALA A 353 14.02 11.08 17.47
CA ALA A 353 14.99 11.06 18.56
C ALA A 353 15.21 9.64 19.11
N ARG A 354 14.13 8.89 19.35
CA ARG A 354 14.21 7.48 19.80
C ARG A 354 14.90 6.59 18.79
N THR A 355 14.58 6.73 17.50
CA THR A 355 15.19 5.92 16.44
C THR A 355 16.67 6.25 16.26
N LYS A 356 17.07 7.53 16.35
CA LYS A 356 18.48 7.91 16.31
C LYS A 356 19.26 7.34 17.50
N ALA A 357 18.69 7.42 18.71
CA ALA A 357 19.29 6.83 19.91
C ALA A 357 19.44 5.30 19.80
N GLN A 358 18.45 4.62 19.22
CA GLN A 358 18.52 3.18 18.93
C GLN A 358 19.65 2.85 17.93
N ASP A 359 19.86 3.71 16.93
CA ASP A 359 20.94 3.60 15.95
C ASP A 359 22.31 4.04 16.51
N GLY A 360 22.39 4.49 17.76
CA GLY A 360 23.63 4.99 18.38
C GLY A 360 24.06 6.37 17.86
N THR A 361 23.13 7.15 17.32
CA THR A 361 23.35 8.49 16.78
C THR A 361 22.57 9.54 17.59
N GLU A 362 23.03 10.78 17.54
CA GLU A 362 22.34 11.88 18.21
C GLU A 362 21.07 12.26 17.44
N GLY A 363 19.97 12.40 18.17
CA GLY A 363 18.71 12.89 17.64
C GLY A 363 17.94 13.62 18.73
N VAL A 364 17.50 14.83 18.39
CA VAL A 364 16.72 15.70 19.28
C VAL A 364 15.35 15.95 18.69
N ALA A 365 14.35 16.10 19.54
CA ALA A 365 13.01 16.51 19.15
C ALA A 365 12.91 18.05 19.16
N PHE A 366 12.46 18.61 18.05
CA PHE A 366 12.27 20.05 17.85
C PHE A 366 11.04 20.24 16.96
N TYR A 367 10.07 21.00 17.45
CA TYR A 367 8.75 21.08 16.83
C TYR A 367 8.60 22.41 16.14
N ALA A 368 8.03 22.44 14.93
CA ALA A 368 7.55 23.70 14.41
C ALA A 368 6.49 24.27 15.37
N ALA A 369 6.59 25.55 15.70
CA ALA A 369 5.47 26.27 16.27
C ALA A 369 4.25 26.00 15.39
N ILE A 370 3.20 25.38 15.95
CA ILE A 370 1.90 25.21 15.28
C ILE A 370 1.61 26.56 14.63
N PRO A 371 1.39 26.65 13.30
CA PRO A 371 1.03 27.91 12.70
C PRO A 371 -0.15 28.44 13.50
N LYS A 372 0.06 29.55 14.24
CA LYS A 372 -1.07 30.29 14.78
C LYS A 372 -1.96 30.50 13.58
N ARG A 373 -3.17 29.90 13.58
CA ARG A 373 -4.15 30.14 12.52
C ARG A 373 -4.08 31.63 12.25
N ALA A 374 -3.69 32.01 11.03
CA ALA A 374 -3.73 33.39 10.63
C ALA A 374 -5.12 33.89 11.04
N GLY A 375 -5.15 34.88 11.93
CA GLY A 375 -6.39 35.36 12.52
C GLY A 375 -7.40 35.59 11.41
N ARG A 376 -8.59 34.99 11.57
CA ARG A 376 -9.76 35.46 10.83
C ARG A 376 -10.19 36.80 11.38
#